data_AF-A0A225DW54-F1
#
_entry.id   AF-A0A225DW54-F1
#
_cell.length_a   1.000
_cell.length_b   1.000
_cell.length_c   1.000
_cell.angle_alpha   90.00
_cell.angle_beta   90.00
_cell.angle_gamma   90.00
#
_symmetry.space_group_name_H-M   'P 1'
#
loop_
_entity.id
_entity.type
_entity.pdbx_description
1 polymer ?
#
loop_
_entity_poly.entity_id
_entity_poly.type
_entity_poly.pdbx_seq_one_letter_code
_entity_poly.pdbx_strand_id
1 'polypeptide(L)'
;MSFAEHLAKVVAEQLERFVTLNRHQLAGHVANLDFWLAQVRHALDVIDGYQERFRRLKAGQVEYVARHKTRVSSSLDPDVATVPDLPRRIPDGNLRDARRAVVDAAYRFLVRLCNDGLIPEEELRSRCSGLGIGFEASDLRRA
;
A
#
# COMPACT_ATOMS: atom_id res chain seq x y z
N MET A 1 -8.55 9.82 -5.26
CA MET A 1 -7.78 8.72 -4.64
C MET A 1 -6.81 8.20 -5.69
N SER A 2 -5.52 8.18 -5.40
CA SER A 2 -4.50 7.62 -6.28
C SER A 2 -4.51 6.09 -6.29
N PHE A 3 -3.78 5.49 -7.25
CA PHE A 3 -3.56 4.05 -7.28
C PHE A 3 -2.94 3.51 -5.98
N ALA A 4 -1.93 4.19 -5.45
CA ALA A 4 -1.25 3.76 -4.21
C ALA A 4 -2.19 3.78 -3.01
N GLU A 5 -2.99 4.83 -2.85
CA GLU A 5 -4.00 4.93 -1.78
C GLU A 5 -5.09 3.85 -1.95
N HIS A 6 -5.53 3.59 -3.18
CA HIS A 6 -6.55 2.59 -3.45
C HIS A 6 -6.06 1.17 -3.14
N LEU A 7 -4.85 0.80 -3.60
CA LEU A 7 -4.24 -0.49 -3.32
C LEU A 7 -4.07 -0.70 -1.81
N ALA A 8 -3.52 0.29 -1.11
CA ALA A 8 -3.35 0.26 0.34
C ALA A 8 -4.68 0.03 1.06
N LYS A 9 -5.73 0.76 0.65
CA LYS A 9 -7.08 0.63 1.20
C LYS A 9 -7.64 -0.79 1.01
N VAL A 10 -7.59 -1.31 -0.22
CA VAL A 10 -8.11 -2.65 -0.52
C VAL A 10 -7.42 -3.72 0.33
N VAL A 11 -6.09 -3.69 0.41
CA VAL A 11 -5.33 -4.66 1.20
C VAL A 11 -5.65 -4.52 2.69
N ALA A 12 -5.62 -3.31 3.24
CA ALA A 12 -5.92 -3.07 4.66
C ALA A 12 -7.34 -3.52 5.02
N GLU A 13 -8.35 -3.16 4.23
CA GLU A 13 -9.74 -3.54 4.49
C GLU A 13 -9.96 -5.05 4.42
N GLN A 14 -9.27 -5.79 3.54
CA GLN A 14 -9.36 -7.25 3.54
C GLN A 14 -8.78 -7.86 4.81
N LEU A 15 -7.60 -7.41 5.25
CA LEU A 15 -6.96 -7.94 6.46
C LEU A 15 -7.75 -7.61 7.73
N GLU A 16 -8.34 -6.41 7.80
CA GLU A 16 -9.24 -6.04 8.90
C GLU A 16 -10.47 -6.95 8.98
N ARG A 17 -11.04 -7.35 7.83
CA ARG A 17 -12.15 -8.32 7.82
C ARG A 17 -11.71 -9.68 8.33
N PHE A 18 -10.50 -10.14 8.01
CA PHE A 18 -10.01 -11.44 8.47
C PHE A 18 -9.93 -11.50 10.00
N VAL A 19 -9.54 -10.42 10.66
CA VAL A 19 -9.48 -10.35 12.14
C VAL A 19 -10.85 -10.63 12.79
N THR A 20 -11.96 -10.41 12.08
CA THR A 20 -13.32 -10.68 12.57
C THR A 20 -13.87 -12.08 12.26
N LEU A 21 -13.13 -12.89 11.50
CA LEU A 21 -13.57 -14.22 11.09
C LEU A 21 -13.49 -15.24 12.23
N ASN A 22 -14.32 -16.28 12.14
CA ASN A 22 -14.22 -17.40 13.07
C ASN A 22 -12.92 -18.18 12.86
N ARG A 23 -12.42 -18.82 13.92
CA ARG A 23 -11.13 -19.55 13.91
C ARG A 23 -11.00 -20.56 12.75
N HIS A 24 -12.07 -21.28 12.41
CA HIS A 24 -12.04 -22.25 11.30
C HIS A 24 -11.90 -21.57 9.91
N GLN A 25 -12.42 -20.36 9.75
CA GLN A 25 -12.25 -19.57 8.52
C GLN A 25 -10.84 -18.98 8.46
N LEU A 26 -10.32 -18.48 9.59
CA LEU A 26 -8.94 -18.01 9.72
C LEU A 26 -7.93 -19.09 9.33
N ALA A 27 -8.15 -20.34 9.74
CA ALA A 27 -7.30 -21.47 9.33
C ALA A 27 -7.19 -21.62 7.80
N GLY A 28 -8.27 -21.34 7.06
CA GLY A 28 -8.25 -21.32 5.58
C GLY A 28 -7.40 -20.17 5.01
N HIS A 29 -7.36 -19.02 5.69
CA HIS A 29 -6.50 -17.91 5.31
C HIS A 29 -5.02 -18.15 5.67
N VAL A 30 -4.74 -18.90 6.72
CA VAL A 30 -3.35 -19.30 7.09
C VAL A 30 -2.72 -20.14 6.00
N ALA A 31 -3.48 -21.07 5.39
CA ALA A 31 -3.01 -21.83 4.23
C ALA A 31 -2.64 -20.94 3.02
N ASN A 32 -3.15 -19.70 2.99
CA ASN A 32 -2.86 -18.68 1.97
C ASN A 32 -2.04 -17.52 2.52
N LEU A 33 -1.36 -17.68 3.67
CA LEU A 33 -0.70 -16.58 4.37
C LEU A 33 0.37 -15.91 3.49
N ASP A 34 1.17 -16.69 2.77
CA ASP A 34 2.22 -16.15 1.89
C ASP A 34 1.65 -15.25 0.78
N PHE A 35 0.47 -15.59 0.24
CA PHE A 35 -0.21 -14.74 -0.73
C PHE A 35 -0.58 -13.39 -0.10
N TRP A 36 -1.19 -13.39 1.09
CA TRP A 36 -1.58 -12.16 1.77
C TRP A 36 -0.39 -11.29 2.15
N LEU A 37 0.70 -11.89 2.62
CA LEU A 37 1.94 -11.16 2.92
C LEU A 37 2.61 -10.60 1.66
N ALA A 38 2.51 -11.29 0.52
CA ALA A 38 2.94 -10.76 -0.76
C ALA A 38 2.11 -9.55 -1.20
N GLN A 39 0.79 -9.53 -0.94
CA GLN A 39 -0.06 -8.35 -1.21
C GLN A 39 0.31 -7.17 -0.31
N VAL A 40 0.59 -7.42 0.98
CA VAL A 40 1.08 -6.39 1.91
C VAL A 40 2.40 -5.81 1.42
N ARG A 41 3.38 -6.68 1.11
CA ARG A 41 4.68 -6.24 0.58
C ARG A 41 4.52 -5.43 -0.70
N HIS A 42 3.71 -5.91 -1.64
CA HIS A 42 3.45 -5.19 -2.88
C HIS A 42 2.86 -3.79 -2.63
N ALA A 43 1.88 -3.67 -1.72
CA ALA A 43 1.32 -2.38 -1.36
C ALA A 43 2.37 -1.44 -0.76
N LEU A 44 3.23 -1.94 0.13
CA LEU A 44 4.33 -1.17 0.72
C LEU A 44 5.34 -0.72 -0.34
N ASP A 45 5.77 -1.60 -1.24
CA ASP A 45 6.70 -1.27 -2.34
C ASP A 45 6.11 -0.21 -3.28
N VAL A 46 4.80 -0.29 -3.54
CA VAL A 46 4.08 0.73 -4.29
C VAL A 46 4.13 2.05 -3.52
N ILE A 47 3.81 2.09 -2.24
CA ILE A 47 3.81 3.36 -1.49
C ILE A 47 5.22 3.95 -1.39
N ASP A 48 6.19 3.16 -0.94
CA ASP A 48 7.56 3.60 -0.64
C ASP A 48 8.30 3.99 -1.93
N GLY A 49 8.04 3.29 -3.04
CA GLY A 49 8.61 3.61 -4.35
C GLY A 49 7.92 4.76 -5.10
N TYR A 50 6.85 5.35 -4.55
CA TYR A 50 6.04 6.35 -5.27
C TYR A 50 6.84 7.56 -5.75
N GLN A 51 7.70 8.12 -4.89
CA GLN A 51 8.45 9.35 -5.21
C GLN A 51 9.30 9.16 -6.45
N GLU A 52 9.99 8.03 -6.54
CA GLU A 52 10.85 7.72 -7.67
C GLU A 52 10.05 7.48 -8.95
N ARG A 53 8.93 6.76 -8.86
CA ARG A 53 8.04 6.56 -10.02
C ARG A 53 7.42 7.88 -10.50
N PHE A 54 7.05 8.77 -9.59
CA PHE A 54 6.54 10.10 -9.93
C PHE A 54 7.59 10.96 -10.64
N ARG A 55 8.84 10.95 -10.17
CA ARG A 55 9.94 11.67 -10.85
C ARG A 55 10.12 11.17 -12.28
N ARG A 56 10.18 9.86 -12.48
CA ARG A 56 10.31 9.24 -13.82
C ARG A 56 9.15 9.61 -14.74
N LEU A 57 7.91 9.52 -14.23
CA LEU A 57 6.72 9.91 -14.97
C LEU A 57 6.78 11.38 -15.41
N LYS A 58 7.08 12.28 -14.48
CA LYS A 58 7.19 13.72 -14.75
C LYS A 58 8.28 14.02 -15.77
N ALA A 59 9.47 13.42 -15.61
CA ALA A 59 10.59 13.59 -16.53
C ALA A 59 10.22 13.13 -17.95
N GLY A 60 9.61 11.95 -18.08
CA GLY A 60 9.17 11.42 -19.38
C GLY A 60 8.13 12.31 -20.07
N GLN A 61 7.17 12.85 -19.33
CA GLN A 61 6.20 13.80 -19.89
C GLN A 61 6.85 15.11 -20.33
N VAL A 62 7.75 15.67 -19.53
CA VAL A 62 8.51 16.88 -19.89
C VAL A 62 9.32 16.66 -21.17
N GLU A 63 10.04 15.54 -21.25
CA GLU A 63 10.84 15.18 -22.43
C GLU A 63 9.97 15.03 -23.68
N TYR A 64 8.83 14.34 -23.56
CA TYR A 64 7.90 14.14 -24.67
C TYR A 64 7.35 15.48 -25.19
N VAL A 65 6.87 16.34 -24.30
CA VAL A 65 6.32 17.65 -24.67
C VAL A 65 7.38 18.52 -25.34
N ALA A 66 8.62 18.52 -24.83
CA ALA A 66 9.72 19.27 -25.42
C ALA A 66 10.09 18.75 -26.82
N ARG A 67 10.21 17.43 -26.99
CA ARG A 67 10.58 16.78 -28.26
C ARG A 67 9.52 16.97 -29.34
N HIS A 68 8.25 16.80 -28.98
CA HIS A 68 7.15 16.79 -29.94
C HIS A 68 6.45 18.14 -30.08
N LYS A 69 6.86 19.15 -29.32
CA LYS A 69 6.23 20.48 -29.25
C LYS A 69 4.71 20.37 -29.02
N THR A 70 4.29 19.38 -28.23
CA THR A 70 2.88 19.05 -28.01
C THR A 70 2.16 20.26 -27.43
N ARG A 71 1.01 20.61 -28.01
CA ARG A 71 0.10 21.62 -27.50
C ARG A 71 -1.27 21.02 -27.28
N VAL A 72 -1.99 21.55 -26.30
CA VAL A 72 -3.38 21.19 -25.99
C VAL A 72 -4.23 22.44 -26.12
N SER A 73 -5.42 22.32 -26.69
CA SER A 73 -6.38 23.42 -26.66
C SER A 73 -6.79 23.70 -25.22
N SER A 74 -6.84 24.98 -24.84
CA SER A 74 -7.34 25.40 -23.54
C SER A 74 -8.83 25.04 -23.44
N SER A 75 -9.24 24.55 -22.27
CA SER A 75 -10.66 24.27 -21.98
C SER A 75 -11.51 25.55 -21.89
N LEU A 76 -10.87 26.70 -21.66
CA LEU A 76 -11.53 28.01 -21.60
C LEU A 76 -11.62 28.69 -22.97
N ASP A 77 -10.68 28.37 -23.86
CA ASP A 77 -10.61 28.95 -25.20
C ASP A 77 -9.94 27.94 -26.16
N PRO A 78 -10.71 27.27 -27.03
CA PRO A 78 -10.17 26.24 -27.91
C PRO A 78 -9.18 26.77 -28.95
N ASP A 79 -9.20 28.08 -29.23
CA ASP A 79 -8.28 28.74 -30.16
C ASP A 79 -6.91 29.05 -29.51
N VAL A 80 -6.81 28.94 -28.18
CA VAL A 80 -5.56 29.11 -27.44
C VAL A 80 -4.90 27.76 -27.17
N ALA A 81 -3.78 27.51 -27.84
CA ALA A 81 -2.98 26.30 -27.65
C ALA A 81 -1.93 26.49 -26.52
N THR A 82 -2.06 25.73 -25.44
CA THR A 82 -1.18 25.78 -24.26
C THR A 82 -0.29 24.54 -24.15
N VAL A 83 0.71 24.61 -23.26
CA VAL A 83 1.54 23.46 -22.90
C VAL A 83 0.71 22.53 -22.00
N PRO A 84 0.75 21.19 -22.20
CA PRO A 84 0.03 20.25 -21.34
C PRO A 84 0.43 20.38 -19.86
N ASP A 85 -0.55 20.24 -18.97
CA ASP A 85 -0.32 20.19 -17.53
C ASP A 85 0.56 18.99 -17.14
N LEU A 86 1.48 19.23 -16.20
CA LEU A 86 2.32 18.19 -15.61
C LEU A 86 1.53 17.35 -14.58
N PRO A 87 1.98 16.12 -14.29
CA PRO A 87 1.26 15.25 -13.40
C PRO A 87 1.33 15.81 -11.98
N ARG A 88 0.20 15.75 -11.26
CA ARG A 88 0.10 16.24 -9.88
C ARG A 88 0.65 15.20 -8.90
N ARG A 89 1.44 15.65 -7.94
CA ARG A 89 1.99 14.80 -6.88
C ARG A 89 0.92 14.50 -5.82
N ILE A 90 0.91 13.27 -5.31
CA ILE A 90 0.12 12.89 -4.13
C ILE A 90 0.76 13.54 -2.89
N PRO A 91 -0.04 14.15 -1.99
CA PRO A 91 0.48 14.65 -0.72
C PRO A 91 1.16 13.56 0.11
N ASP A 92 2.31 13.88 0.72
CA ASP A 92 3.07 12.91 1.53
C ASP A 92 2.29 12.44 2.77
N GLY A 93 1.36 13.27 3.27
CA GLY A 93 0.42 12.87 4.32
C GLY A 93 -0.37 11.64 3.92
N ASN A 94 -0.98 11.66 2.74
CA ASN A 94 -1.78 10.55 2.23
C ASN A 94 -0.97 9.27 2.06
N LEU A 95 0.28 9.36 1.60
CA LEU A 95 1.17 8.20 1.47
C LEU A 95 1.54 7.61 2.84
N ARG A 96 1.82 8.47 3.83
CA ARG A 96 2.10 8.02 5.21
C ARG A 96 0.87 7.35 5.84
N ASP A 97 -0.30 7.93 5.64
CA ASP A 97 -1.55 7.37 6.15
C ASP A 97 -1.88 6.02 5.49
N ALA A 98 -1.71 5.92 4.17
CA ALA A 98 -1.87 4.67 3.42
C ALA A 98 -0.89 3.60 3.91
N ARG A 99 0.39 3.96 4.11
CA ARG A 99 1.41 3.04 4.62
C ARG A 99 1.06 2.52 6.01
N ARG A 100 0.66 3.43 6.91
CA ARG A 100 0.25 3.10 8.29
C ARG A 100 -0.94 2.14 8.28
N ALA A 101 -1.96 2.40 7.48
CA ALA A 101 -3.14 1.53 7.38
C ALA A 101 -2.78 0.09 7.00
N VAL A 102 -1.89 -0.10 6.02
CA VAL A 102 -1.42 -1.43 5.60
C VAL A 102 -0.63 -2.13 6.70
N VAL A 103 0.30 -1.40 7.34
CA VAL A 103 1.12 -1.94 8.45
C VAL A 103 0.26 -2.35 9.63
N ASP A 104 -0.64 -1.48 10.07
CA ASP A 104 -1.49 -1.73 11.24
C ASP A 104 -2.43 -2.93 10.99
N ALA A 105 -3.03 -3.02 9.80
CA ALA A 105 -3.93 -4.12 9.44
C ALA A 105 -3.17 -5.45 9.35
N ALA A 106 -2.00 -5.47 8.71
CA ALA A 106 -1.15 -6.66 8.64
C ALA A 106 -0.67 -7.11 10.03
N TYR A 107 -0.29 -6.17 10.88
CA TYR A 107 0.13 -6.46 12.25
C TYR A 107 -0.99 -7.11 13.06
N ARG A 108 -2.19 -6.49 13.08
CA ARG A 108 -3.35 -7.02 13.80
C ARG A 108 -3.75 -8.40 13.29
N PHE A 109 -3.71 -8.62 11.98
CA PHE A 109 -3.99 -9.92 11.39
C PHE A 109 -3.00 -10.99 11.87
N LEU A 110 -1.69 -10.71 11.81
CA LEU A 110 -0.67 -11.67 12.23
C LEU A 110 -0.72 -11.95 13.75
N VAL A 111 -0.92 -10.93 14.58
CA VAL A 111 -1.11 -11.08 16.03
C VAL A 111 -2.35 -11.93 16.31
N ARG A 112 -3.45 -11.73 15.58
CA ARG A 112 -4.65 -12.55 15.71
C ARG A 112 -4.38 -14.03 15.40
N LEU A 113 -3.65 -14.33 14.33
CA LEU A 113 -3.28 -15.70 13.99
C LEU A 113 -2.42 -16.36 15.08
N CYS A 114 -1.48 -15.60 15.65
CA CYS A 114 -0.63 -16.07 16.75
C CYS A 114 -1.45 -16.37 18.01
N ASN A 115 -2.35 -15.46 18.40
CA ASN A 115 -3.20 -15.61 19.59
C ASN A 115 -4.18 -16.80 19.46
N ASP A 116 -4.65 -17.09 18.24
CA ASP A 116 -5.47 -18.28 17.96
C ASP A 116 -4.64 -19.57 17.82
N GLY A 117 -3.32 -19.52 18.04
CA GLY A 117 -2.40 -20.64 17.93
C GLY A 117 -2.31 -21.21 16.51
N LEU A 118 -2.61 -20.40 15.49
CA LEU A 118 -2.56 -20.80 14.09
C LEU A 118 -1.18 -20.64 13.47
N ILE A 119 -0.35 -19.77 14.04
CA ILE A 119 1.08 -19.64 13.75
C ILE A 119 1.86 -19.51 15.06
N PRO A 120 3.11 -19.99 15.14
CA PRO A 120 3.96 -19.77 16.31
C PRO A 120 4.45 -18.31 16.39
N GLU A 121 4.84 -17.86 17.60
CA GLU A 121 5.38 -16.51 17.82
C GLU A 121 6.64 -16.23 16.97
N GLU A 122 7.48 -17.24 16.78
CA GLU A 122 8.69 -17.10 15.96
C GLU A 122 8.34 -16.79 14.50
N GLU A 123 7.28 -17.40 13.98
CA GLU A 123 6.78 -17.08 12.64
C GLU A 123 6.23 -15.65 12.58
N LEU A 124 5.40 -15.23 13.56
CA LEU A 124 4.93 -13.85 13.67
C LEU A 124 6.09 -12.85 13.59
N ARG A 125 7.14 -13.04 14.39
CA ARG A 125 8.31 -12.15 14.43
C ARG A 125 9.05 -12.13 13.09
N SER A 126 9.27 -13.31 12.50
CA SER A 126 9.90 -13.45 11.18
C SER A 126 9.12 -12.72 10.09
N ARG A 127 7.79 -12.90 10.04
CA ARG A 127 6.92 -12.25 9.04
C ARG A 127 6.86 -10.73 9.22
N CYS A 128 6.73 -10.23 10.45
CA CYS A 128 6.75 -8.79 10.73
C CYS A 128 8.08 -8.15 10.32
N SER A 129 9.21 -8.78 10.68
CA SER A 129 10.54 -8.31 10.27
C SER A 129 10.69 -8.26 8.75
N GLY A 130 10.23 -9.31 8.05
CA GLY A 130 10.24 -9.38 6.58
C GLY A 130 9.32 -8.37 5.86
N LEU A 131 8.50 -7.62 6.60
CA LEU A 131 7.68 -6.51 6.12
C LEU A 131 8.15 -5.14 6.64
N GLY A 132 9.22 -5.10 7.45
CA GLY A 132 9.68 -3.87 8.10
C GLY A 132 8.71 -3.33 9.16
N ILE A 133 7.94 -4.22 9.79
CA ILE A 133 6.99 -3.91 10.87
C ILE A 133 7.68 -4.18 12.20
N GLY A 134 7.70 -3.17 13.09
CA GLY A 134 8.20 -3.32 14.46
C GLY A 134 7.32 -4.28 15.26
N PHE A 135 7.93 -5.14 16.07
CA PHE A 135 7.24 -6.07 16.96
C PHE A 135 7.71 -5.86 18.39
N GLU A 136 6.77 -5.66 19.32
CA GLU A 136 7.04 -5.62 20.75
C GLU A 136 6.35 -6.81 21.45
N ALA A 137 7.09 -7.55 22.27
CA ALA A 137 6.56 -8.73 22.99
C ALA A 137 5.42 -8.40 23.98
N SER A 138 5.24 -7.12 24.33
CA SER A 138 4.09 -6.63 25.10
C SER A 138 2.76 -6.78 24.37
N ASP A 139 2.77 -6.83 23.04
CA ASP A 139 1.54 -6.84 22.23
C ASP A 139 0.81 -8.18 22.28
N LEU A 140 1.51 -9.27 22.61
CA LEU A 140 0.92 -10.60 22.80
C LEU A 140 0.14 -10.74 24.12
N ARG A 141 0.28 -9.78 25.05
CA ARG A 141 -0.38 -9.85 26.37
C ARG A 141 -1.76 -9.19 26.42
N ARG A 142 -2.23 -8.64 25.29
CA ARG A 142 -3.54 -7.98 25.17
C ARG A 142 -4.36 -8.64 24.06
N ALA A 143 -4.92 -9.80 24.35
CA ALA A 143 -6.03 -10.36 23.59
C ALA A 143 -7.04 -10.99 24.54
#